data_AF-A0A6V7LCJ5-F1
#
_entry.id   AF-A0A6V7LCJ5-F1
#
_cell.length_a   1.000
_cell.length_b   1.000
_cell.length_c   1.000
_cell.angle_alpha   90.00
_cell.angle_beta   90.00
_cell.angle_gamma   90.00
#
_symmetry.space_group_name_H-M   'P 1'
#
loop_
_entity.id
_entity.type
_entity.pdbx_description
1 polymer ?
#
loop_
_entity_poly.entity_id
_entity_poly.type
_entity_poly.pdbx_seq_one_letter_code
_entity_poly.pdbx_strand_id
1 'polypeptide(L)' 'LPTESSVVKRPVIVYIHPGGYYGSSGQSFIEGPEFLMDQEIVLVTINYRLASL' A
#
# COMPACT_ATOMS: atom_id res chain seq x y z
N LEU A 1 -14.40 0.19 18.38
CA LEU A 1 -14.86 -0.18 17.01
C LEU A 1 -15.38 1.08 16.36
N PRO A 2 -15.16 1.32 15.06
CA PRO A 2 -15.69 2.52 14.40
C PRO A 2 -17.22 2.48 14.52
N THR A 3 -17.77 3.45 15.24
CA THR A 3 -19.19 3.59 15.53
C THR A 3 -19.83 4.44 14.44
N GLU A 4 -21.02 4.00 14.01
CA GLU A 4 -21.86 4.42 12.88
C GLU A 4 -22.20 5.93 12.68
N SER A 5 -21.48 6.90 13.27
CA SER A 5 -21.85 8.32 13.14
C SER A 5 -20.77 9.27 12.63
N SER A 6 -19.55 8.81 12.38
CA SER A 6 -18.57 9.62 11.62
C SER A 6 -17.66 8.72 10.78
N VAL A 7 -17.78 8.83 9.47
CA VAL A 7 -16.80 8.20 8.56
C VAL A 7 -15.51 9.02 8.67
N VAL A 8 -14.64 8.63 9.60
CA VAL A 8 -13.30 9.20 9.72
C VAL A 8 -12.53 8.82 8.47
N LYS A 9 -12.36 9.79 7.56
CA LYS A 9 -11.55 9.60 6.36
C LYS A 9 -10.08 9.64 6.77
N ARG A 10 -9.38 8.53 6.53
CA ARG A 10 -7.93 8.44 6.71
C ARG A 10 -7.21 8.82 5.42
N PRO A 11 -6.05 9.49 5.50
CA PRO A 11 -5.18 9.68 4.35
C PRO A 11 -4.82 8.33 3.73
N VAL A 12 -4.83 8.27 2.39
CA VAL A 12 -4.50 7.06 1.63
C VAL A 12 -3.16 7.26 0.93
N ILE A 13 -2.23 6.36 1.20
CA ILE A 13 -0.95 6.28 0.49
C ILE A 13 -1.07 5.14 -0.51
N VAL A 14 -0.95 5.46 -1.80
CA VAL A 14 -0.88 4.45 -2.87
C VAL A 14 0.59 4.30 -3.27
N TYR A 15 1.16 3.14 -3.00
CA TYR A 15 2.56 2.83 -3.25
C TYR A 15 2.70 1.97 -4.50
N ILE A 16 3.55 2.43 -5.41
CA ILE A 16 3.92 1.73 -6.65
C ILE A 16 5.35 1.25 -6.45
N HIS A 17 5.53 -0.07 -6.38
CA HIS A 17 6.84 -0.64 -6.11
C HIS A 17 7.83 -0.32 -7.25
N PRO A 18 9.14 -0.13 -6.93
CA PRO A 18 10.19 0.07 -7.91
C PRO A 18 10.50 -1.26 -8.65
N GLY A 19 11.61 -1.31 -9.38
CA GLY A 19 12.06 -2.53 -10.08
C GLY A 19 12.23 -2.36 -11.59
N GLY A 20 12.39 -1.12 -12.07
CA GLY A 20 12.73 -0.83 -13.46
C GLY A 20 11.69 -1.27 -14.48
N TYR A 21 10.45 -1.53 -14.04
CA TYR A 21 9.37 -2.12 -14.83
C TYR A 21 9.57 -3.59 -15.24
N TYR A 22 10.54 -4.31 -14.65
CA TYR A 22 10.79 -5.72 -14.96
C TYR A 22 10.95 -6.61 -13.71
N GLY A 23 10.84 -6.05 -12.49
CA GLY A 23 10.97 -6.80 -11.24
C GLY A 23 10.26 -6.15 -10.05
N SER A 24 10.41 -6.79 -8.88
CA SER A 24 9.74 -6.49 -7.61
C SER A 24 8.23 -6.81 -7.58
N SER A 25 7.59 -6.61 -6.43
CA SER A 25 6.16 -6.80 -6.20
C SER A 25 5.67 -5.97 -5.01
N GLY A 26 4.36 -5.78 -4.88
CA GLY A 26 3.73 -5.17 -3.69
C GLY A 26 3.56 -6.11 -2.49
N GLN A 27 4.29 -7.23 -2.44
CA GLN A 27 4.19 -8.20 -1.33
C GLN A 27 4.73 -7.61 -0.03
N SER A 28 4.03 -7.81 1.08
CA SER A 28 4.39 -7.26 2.40
C SER A 28 5.71 -7.74 2.97
N PHE A 29 6.27 -8.86 2.47
CA PHE A 29 7.63 -9.27 2.85
C PHE A 29 8.72 -8.35 2.26
N ILE A 30 8.44 -7.72 1.11
CA ILE A 30 9.36 -6.79 0.43
C ILE A 30 9.02 -5.35 0.81
N GLU A 31 7.73 -5.00 0.69
CA GLU A 31 7.20 -3.64 0.82
C GLU A 31 6.18 -3.60 1.98
N GLY A 32 6.66 -4.03 3.15
CA GLY A 32 5.84 -4.22 4.34
C GLY A 32 5.40 -2.91 5.00
N PRO A 33 4.28 -2.93 5.74
CA PRO A 33 3.71 -1.73 6.33
C PRO A 33 4.30 -1.40 7.72
N GLU A 34 5.28 -2.15 8.23
CA GLU A 34 5.64 -2.23 9.65
C GLU A 34 5.92 -0.85 10.26
N PHE A 35 6.61 0.03 9.52
CA PHE A 35 6.94 1.38 9.97
C PHE A 35 5.78 2.39 9.91
N LEU A 36 4.68 2.03 9.24
CA LEU A 36 3.50 2.88 9.04
C LEU A 36 2.28 2.43 9.84
N MET A 37 2.33 1.28 10.52
CA MET A 37 1.17 0.74 11.25
C MET A 37 0.80 1.52 12.52
N ASP A 38 1.73 2.34 13.03
CA ASP A 38 1.44 3.27 14.13
C ASP A 38 0.73 4.55 13.65
N GLN A 39 0.55 4.73 12.34
CA GLN A 39 -0.05 5.93 11.76
C GLN A 39 -1.53 5.70 11.41
N GLU A 40 -2.37 6.73 11.55
CA GLU A 40 -3.80 6.69 11.17
C GLU A 40 -4.02 6.83 9.65
N ILE A 41 -3.36 5.96 8.86
CA ILE A 41 -3.43 5.97 7.40
C ILE A 41 -4.06 4.68 6.84
N VAL A 42 -4.28 4.68 5.53
CA VAL A 42 -4.47 3.46 4.74
C VAL A 42 -3.31 3.35 3.75
N LEU A 43 -2.51 2.28 3.85
CA LEU A 43 -1.50 1.95 2.84
C LEU A 43 -2.09 0.99 1.81
N VAL A 44 -1.95 1.32 0.54
CA VAL A 44 -2.33 0.46 -0.59
C VAL A 44 -1.08 0.16 -1.41
N THR A 45 -0.63 -1.08 -1.38
CA THR A 45 0.40 -1.59 -2.32
C THR A 45 -0.30 -2.27 -3.48
N ILE A 46 0.22 -2.08 -4.70
CA ILE A 46 -0.37 -2.67 -5.91
C ILE A 46 0.69 -3.49 -6.66
N ASN A 47 0.23 -4.50 -7.38
CA ASN A 47 1.01 -5.14 -8.43
C ASN A 47 0.62 -4.54 -9.78
N TYR A 48 1.59 -4.39 -10.66
CA TYR A 48 1.38 -4.04 -12.07
C TYR A 48 2.11 -5.05 -12.96
N ARG A 49 1.74 -5.12 -14.24
CA ARG A 49 2.40 -6.04 -15.19
C ARG A 49 3.84 -5.58 -15.44
N LEU A 50 4.73 -6.54 -15.57
CA LEU A 50 6.16 -6.32 -15.72
C LEU A 50 6.63 -6.76 -17.11
N ALA A 51 7.65 -6.09 -17.62
CA ALA A 51 8.22 -6.30 -18.94
C ALA A 51 7.12 -6.26 -20.03
N SER A 52 7.11 -7.24 -20.94
CA SER A 52 6.19 -7.28 -22.08
C SER A 52 4.80 -7.85 -21.77
N LEU A 53 4.46 -8.09 -20.50
CA LEU A 53 3.23 -8.75 -20.09
C LEU A 53 2.01 -7.81 -20.06
#